data_AF-A0A7J8LW81-F1
#
_entry.id   AF-A0A7J8LW81-F1
#
_cell.length_a   1.000
_cell.length_b   1.000
_cell.length_c   1.000
_cell.angle_alpha   90.00
_cell.angle_beta   90.00
_cell.angle_gamma   90.00
#
_symmetry.space_group_name_H-M   'P 1'
#
loop_
_entity.id
_entity.type
_entity.pdbx_description
1 polymer ?
#
loop_
_entity_poly.entity_id
_entity_poly.type
_entity_poly.pdbx_seq_one_letter_code
_entity_poly.pdbx_strand_id
1 'polypeptide(L)'
;MGPVPDLSNLTALKLLFLSHNQFTGEFPASVTSLFRLYRLDLSSNNFTGGIPVTINRLTHLLTLRLEENRFSGPVSGLNLPNLQDLNISANRLSGEIPKSLSSFPMAAFGSNTALCGAPLEKCKSIGSDPTKPGSDGALASPLMPGRNPTVIASSPSSLPASGNPNRTPNSQRRHNAGKISPLALIAIILGDVLVLALVSLLLYCYFWRNYVAKMRDGKGSKVLEGEKIVYSSSPYPAQPGFERGRMVFFEGVRRFELEDLLRASAEMLGKGGFGTAYKAVLDDGNVLAVKRLKDANVGGKREFEQQMEVLGRLRHPNLVSLKAYYFAREEKLLVYDYMPNGSLFWLLHGTFQMPFSFIYESVLSFSGIKLGNI
;
A
#
# COMPACT_ATOMS: atom_id res chain seq x y z
N MET A 1 2.58 -7.41 17.54
CA MET A 1 1.27 -7.92 17.11
C MET A 1 1.28 -9.44 17.25
N GLY A 2 0.13 -10.05 17.59
CA GLY A 2 -0.01 -11.50 17.77
C GLY A 2 -0.27 -12.24 16.46
N PRO A 3 -0.79 -13.49 16.52
CA PRO A 3 -1.32 -14.18 15.35
C PRO A 3 -2.57 -13.49 14.80
N VAL A 4 -2.88 -13.76 13.53
CA VAL A 4 -4.13 -13.29 12.92
C VAL A 4 -5.30 -13.96 13.66
N PRO A 5 -6.33 -13.19 14.07
CA PRO A 5 -7.48 -13.73 14.76
C PRO A 5 -8.29 -14.68 13.86
N ASP A 6 -9.22 -15.43 14.45
CA ASP A 6 -10.07 -16.33 13.68
C ASP A 6 -10.98 -15.52 12.72
N LEU A 7 -10.84 -15.81 11.42
CA LEU A 7 -11.61 -15.20 10.34
C LEU A 7 -12.64 -16.18 9.76
N SER A 8 -12.83 -17.35 10.36
CA SER A 8 -13.67 -18.44 9.82
C SER A 8 -15.10 -18.00 9.47
N ASN A 9 -15.65 -17.03 10.21
CA ASN A 9 -16.99 -16.47 10.00
C ASN A 9 -17.09 -15.50 8.80
N LEU A 10 -15.98 -15.11 8.17
CA LEU A 10 -15.96 -14.14 7.06
C LEU A 10 -16.11 -14.82 5.71
N THR A 11 -16.99 -15.81 5.58
CA THR A 11 -17.09 -16.71 4.41
C THR A 11 -17.37 -15.98 3.07
N ALA A 12 -17.93 -14.77 3.13
CA ALA A 12 -18.17 -13.91 1.97
C ALA A 12 -16.94 -13.08 1.52
N LEU A 13 -15.84 -13.11 2.28
CA LEU A 13 -14.66 -12.30 2.03
C LEU A 13 -14.01 -12.68 0.69
N LYS A 14 -13.76 -11.65 -0.14
CA LYS A 14 -13.14 -11.79 -1.46
C LYS A 14 -11.69 -11.33 -1.50
N LEU A 15 -11.35 -10.34 -0.69
CA LEU A 15 -10.05 -9.69 -0.69
C LEU A 15 -9.58 -9.58 0.75
N LEU A 16 -8.37 -10.07 1.03
CA LEU A 16 -7.74 -9.97 2.34
C LEU A 16 -6.32 -9.42 2.16
N PHE A 17 -6.10 -8.18 2.61
CA PHE A 17 -4.81 -7.51 2.59
C PHE A 17 -4.37 -7.26 4.03
N LEU A 18 -3.31 -7.93 4.47
CA LEU A 18 -2.71 -7.80 5.79
C LEU A 18 -1.21 -7.46 5.69
N SER A 19 -0.76 -7.00 4.53
CA SER A 19 0.65 -6.73 4.24
C SER A 19 1.25 -5.59 5.07
N HIS A 20 2.58 -5.58 5.20
CA HIS A 20 3.33 -4.55 5.93
C HIS A 20 2.89 -4.37 7.39
N ASN A 21 2.71 -5.49 8.09
CA ASN A 21 2.35 -5.51 9.51
C ASN A 21 3.40 -6.29 10.32
N GLN A 22 3.13 -6.47 11.61
CA GLN A 22 3.99 -7.24 12.53
C GLN A 22 3.31 -8.53 12.98
N PHE A 23 2.42 -9.12 12.17
CA PHE A 23 1.73 -10.36 12.54
C PHE A 23 2.72 -11.52 12.69
N THR A 24 2.46 -12.37 13.68
CA THR A 24 3.31 -13.51 14.05
C THR A 24 2.53 -14.82 13.96
N GLY A 25 3.16 -15.95 14.32
CA GLY A 25 2.51 -17.27 14.28
C GLY A 25 2.61 -17.96 12.92
N GLU A 26 1.83 -19.01 12.72
CA GLU A 26 1.80 -19.78 11.47
C GLU A 26 0.81 -19.19 10.46
N PHE A 27 0.70 -19.82 9.28
CA PHE A 27 -0.34 -19.48 8.32
C PHE A 27 -1.73 -19.58 8.97
N PRO A 28 -2.58 -18.53 8.91
CA PRO A 28 -3.87 -18.54 9.58
C PRO A 28 -4.81 -19.58 8.98
N ALA A 29 -5.06 -20.67 9.72
CA ALA A 29 -5.90 -21.77 9.27
C ALA A 29 -7.31 -21.31 8.87
N SER A 30 -7.83 -20.28 9.54
CA SER A 30 -9.11 -19.63 9.24
C SER A 30 -9.20 -19.04 7.83
N VAL A 31 -8.08 -18.66 7.21
CA VAL A 31 -8.07 -18.19 5.81
C VAL A 31 -8.41 -19.30 4.83
N THR A 32 -8.09 -20.56 5.18
CA THR A 32 -8.36 -21.71 4.32
C THR A 32 -9.85 -22.09 4.26
N SER A 33 -10.69 -21.57 5.16
CA SER A 33 -12.15 -21.69 5.08
C SER A 33 -12.82 -20.60 4.23
N LEU A 34 -12.07 -19.60 3.75
CA LEU A 34 -12.61 -18.49 2.95
C LEU A 34 -12.67 -18.85 1.46
N PHE A 35 -13.48 -19.82 1.08
CA PHE A 35 -13.54 -20.40 -0.27
C PHE A 35 -13.90 -19.40 -1.41
N ARG A 36 -14.37 -18.19 -1.07
CA ARG A 36 -14.68 -17.09 -2.01
C ARG A 36 -13.54 -16.09 -2.20
N LEU A 37 -12.38 -16.34 -1.58
CA LEU A 37 -11.25 -15.42 -1.63
C LEU A 37 -10.62 -15.42 -3.04
N TYR A 38 -10.45 -14.21 -3.59
CA TYR A 38 -9.79 -13.94 -4.87
C TYR A 38 -8.38 -13.41 -4.68
N ARG A 39 -8.13 -12.61 -3.63
CA ARG A 39 -6.81 -12.05 -3.35
C ARG A 39 -6.45 -12.21 -1.88
N LEU A 40 -5.29 -12.80 -1.65
CA LEU A 40 -4.67 -12.93 -0.34
C LEU A 40 -3.29 -12.28 -0.39
N ASP A 41 -3.08 -11.28 0.45
CA ASP A 41 -1.79 -10.64 0.65
C ASP A 41 -1.43 -10.63 2.13
N LEU A 42 -0.43 -11.45 2.49
CA LEU A 42 0.15 -11.56 3.82
C LEU A 42 1.62 -11.09 3.83
N SER A 43 2.06 -10.40 2.77
CA SER A 43 3.47 -10.03 2.58
C SER A 43 4.03 -9.11 3.67
N SER A 44 5.35 -9.05 3.82
CA SER A 44 6.05 -8.17 4.76
C SER A 44 5.49 -8.26 6.19
N ASN A 45 5.49 -9.48 6.75
CA ASN A 45 5.07 -9.80 8.11
C ASN A 45 6.10 -10.72 8.78
N ASN A 46 5.76 -11.29 9.93
CA ASN A 46 6.62 -12.21 10.68
C ASN A 46 6.00 -13.61 10.80
N PHE A 47 5.25 -14.07 9.79
CA PHE A 47 4.66 -15.40 9.76
C PHE A 47 5.74 -16.49 9.63
N THR A 48 5.52 -17.63 10.27
CA THR A 48 6.42 -18.78 10.37
C THR A 48 5.69 -20.07 9.96
N GLY A 49 6.36 -21.22 10.02
CA GLY A 49 5.75 -22.52 9.71
C GLY A 49 5.46 -22.72 8.23
N GLY A 50 4.76 -23.80 7.91
CA GLY A 50 4.45 -24.21 6.53
C GLY A 50 3.29 -23.46 5.90
N ILE A 51 3.29 -23.36 4.57
CA ILE A 51 2.07 -23.06 3.81
C ILE A 51 1.21 -24.35 3.83
N PRO A 52 0.03 -24.34 4.47
CA PRO A 52 -0.73 -25.56 4.65
C PRO A 52 -1.35 -26.01 3.33
N VAL A 53 -1.34 -27.32 3.05
CA VAL A 53 -1.94 -27.90 1.84
C VAL A 53 -3.43 -27.60 1.70
N THR A 54 -4.11 -27.28 2.82
CA THR A 54 -5.51 -26.83 2.83
C THR A 54 -5.74 -25.53 2.06
N ILE A 55 -4.70 -24.74 1.75
CA ILE A 55 -4.79 -23.57 0.87
C ILE A 55 -5.30 -23.95 -0.54
N ASN A 56 -5.10 -25.20 -0.98
CA ASN A 56 -5.60 -25.72 -2.25
C ASN A 56 -7.13 -25.69 -2.35
N ARG A 57 -7.85 -25.50 -1.23
CA ARG A 57 -9.32 -25.31 -1.21
C ARG A 57 -9.75 -23.94 -1.74
N LEU A 58 -8.84 -22.98 -1.83
CA LEU A 58 -9.11 -21.62 -2.33
C LEU A 58 -9.12 -21.61 -3.87
N THR A 59 -10.07 -22.34 -4.47
CA THR A 59 -10.13 -22.56 -5.92
C THR A 59 -10.38 -21.29 -6.74
N HIS A 60 -10.87 -20.22 -6.11
CA HIS A 60 -11.09 -18.91 -6.74
C HIS A 60 -9.92 -17.94 -6.57
N LEU A 61 -8.84 -18.36 -5.90
CA LEU A 61 -7.71 -17.49 -5.61
C LEU A 61 -6.96 -17.15 -6.90
N LEU A 62 -6.85 -15.84 -7.18
CA LEU A 62 -6.14 -15.29 -8.33
C LEU A 62 -4.81 -14.65 -7.91
N THR A 63 -4.72 -14.12 -6.69
CA THR A 63 -3.51 -13.48 -6.17
C THR A 63 -3.12 -14.08 -4.82
N LEU A 64 -1.86 -14.51 -4.71
CA LEU A 64 -1.24 -14.97 -3.48
C LEU A 64 0.11 -14.29 -3.27
N ARG A 65 0.18 -13.38 -2.29
CA ARG A 65 1.41 -12.69 -1.88
C ARG A 65 1.77 -13.06 -0.46
N LEU A 66 2.94 -13.66 -0.29
CA LEU A 66 3.48 -14.16 0.97
C LEU A 66 4.94 -13.72 1.18
N GLU A 67 5.46 -12.86 0.31
CA GLU A 67 6.87 -12.45 0.33
C GLU A 67 7.27 -11.75 1.63
N GLU A 68 8.58 -11.72 1.91
CA GLU A 68 9.13 -11.05 3.09
C GLU A 68 8.50 -11.55 4.41
N ASN A 69 8.50 -12.87 4.59
CA ASN A 69 8.06 -13.55 5.80
C ASN A 69 9.12 -14.58 6.23
N ARG A 70 8.77 -15.46 7.18
CA ARG A 70 9.62 -16.57 7.62
C ARG A 70 8.93 -17.93 7.40
N PHE A 71 8.04 -18.04 6.40
CA PHE A 71 7.42 -19.31 6.04
C PHE A 71 8.50 -20.34 5.63
N SER A 72 8.30 -21.60 6.01
CA SER A 72 9.24 -22.69 5.81
C SER A 72 8.56 -23.95 5.28
N GLY A 73 9.30 -25.04 5.08
CA GLY A 73 8.74 -26.32 4.64
C GLY A 73 8.53 -26.42 3.13
N PRO A 74 8.01 -27.56 2.65
CA PRO A 74 7.95 -27.89 1.23
C PRO A 74 6.79 -27.19 0.50
N VAL A 75 7.01 -26.72 -0.72
CA VAL A 75 5.96 -26.16 -1.61
C VAL A 75 5.38 -27.18 -2.60
N SER A 76 5.91 -28.40 -2.64
CA SER A 76 5.55 -29.43 -3.62
C SER A 76 4.08 -29.85 -3.57
N GLY A 77 3.40 -29.66 -2.43
CA GLY A 77 1.98 -29.96 -2.25
C GLY A 77 1.01 -28.86 -2.71
N LEU A 78 1.50 -27.71 -3.17
CA LEU A 78 0.65 -26.59 -3.57
C LEU A 78 0.06 -26.81 -4.96
N ASN A 79 -1.26 -26.66 -5.08
CA ASN A 79 -2.00 -26.74 -6.34
C ASN A 79 -3.08 -25.66 -6.38
N LEU A 80 -2.79 -24.57 -7.09
CA LEU A 80 -3.64 -23.39 -7.22
C LEU A 80 -3.85 -23.10 -8.72
N PRO A 81 -4.76 -23.83 -9.39
CA PRO A 81 -4.82 -23.87 -10.86
C PRO A 81 -5.24 -22.56 -11.52
N ASN A 82 -5.96 -21.70 -10.80
CA ASN A 82 -6.48 -20.42 -11.31
C ASN A 82 -5.61 -19.22 -10.92
N LEU A 83 -4.47 -19.46 -10.28
CA LEU A 83 -3.63 -18.38 -9.77
C LEU A 83 -3.02 -17.60 -10.94
N GLN A 84 -3.06 -16.27 -10.86
CA GLN A 84 -2.58 -15.35 -11.90
C GLN A 84 -1.43 -14.47 -11.40
N ASP A 85 -1.35 -14.26 -10.09
CA ASP A 85 -0.30 -13.49 -9.43
C ASP A 85 0.20 -14.25 -8.19
N LEU A 86 1.50 -14.51 -8.16
CA LEU A 86 2.18 -15.24 -7.10
C LEU A 86 3.46 -14.48 -6.73
N ASN A 87 3.65 -14.28 -5.42
CA ASN A 87 4.96 -13.94 -4.89
C ASN A 87 5.14 -14.63 -3.53
N ILE A 88 6.14 -15.52 -3.44
CA ILE A 88 6.53 -16.24 -2.22
C ILE A 88 8.01 -16.04 -1.91
N SER A 89 8.62 -15.03 -2.53
CA SER A 89 10.04 -14.72 -2.39
C SER A 89 10.42 -14.30 -0.96
N ALA A 90 11.71 -14.28 -0.66
CA ALA A 90 12.23 -13.84 0.64
C ALA A 90 11.55 -14.55 1.83
N ASN A 91 11.57 -15.89 1.79
CA ASN A 91 11.09 -16.78 2.83
C ASN A 91 12.14 -17.90 3.09
N ARG A 92 11.77 -18.95 3.81
CA ARG A 92 12.58 -20.14 4.09
C ARG A 92 11.96 -21.40 3.47
N LEU A 93 11.23 -21.24 2.38
CA LEU A 93 10.54 -22.33 1.69
C LEU A 93 11.53 -23.27 1.01
N SER A 94 11.12 -24.52 0.83
CA SER A 94 11.97 -25.60 0.34
C SER A 94 11.23 -26.54 -0.62
N GLY A 95 11.98 -27.44 -1.26
CA GLY A 95 11.44 -28.47 -2.13
C GLY A 95 11.25 -28.02 -3.58
N GLU A 96 10.75 -28.96 -4.38
CA GLU A 96 10.52 -28.73 -5.81
C GLU A 96 9.28 -27.86 -6.04
N ILE A 97 9.42 -26.86 -6.91
CA ILE A 97 8.32 -26.00 -7.34
C ILE A 97 7.33 -26.85 -8.17
N PRO A 98 6.05 -26.94 -7.75
CA PRO A 98 5.07 -27.74 -8.47
C PRO A 98 4.79 -27.15 -9.85
N LYS A 99 4.51 -28.02 -10.84
CA LYS A 99 4.23 -27.64 -12.23
C LYS A 99 3.11 -26.59 -12.37
N SER A 100 2.13 -26.58 -11.47
CA SER A 100 1.07 -25.57 -11.46
C SER A 100 1.57 -24.15 -11.19
N LEU A 101 2.76 -24.01 -10.59
CA LEU A 101 3.38 -22.72 -10.27
C LEU A 101 4.63 -22.44 -11.13
N SER A 102 5.09 -23.39 -11.95
CA SER A 102 6.33 -23.23 -12.71
C SER A 102 6.26 -22.17 -13.82
N SER A 103 5.05 -21.68 -14.16
CA SER A 103 4.84 -20.61 -15.15
C SER A 103 5.08 -19.21 -14.59
N PHE A 104 5.14 -19.03 -13.27
CA PHE A 104 5.43 -17.74 -12.64
C PHE A 104 6.91 -17.35 -12.83
N PRO A 105 7.25 -16.05 -12.83
CA PRO A 105 8.63 -15.60 -13.03
C PRO A 105 9.55 -16.03 -11.89
N MET A 106 10.85 -16.21 -12.18
CA MET A 106 11.87 -16.56 -11.16
C MET A 106 11.85 -15.64 -9.94
N ALA A 107 11.55 -14.35 -10.14
CA ALA A 107 11.45 -13.35 -9.06
C ALA A 107 10.42 -13.72 -8.00
N ALA A 108 9.32 -14.38 -8.37
CA ALA A 108 8.27 -14.82 -7.44
C ALA A 108 8.76 -15.85 -6.41
N PHE A 109 9.87 -16.54 -6.69
CA PHE A 109 10.44 -17.60 -5.86
C PHE A 109 11.78 -17.22 -5.22
N GLY A 110 12.32 -16.06 -5.60
CA GLY A 110 13.66 -15.61 -5.21
C GLY A 110 13.89 -15.58 -3.71
N SER A 111 15.15 -15.58 -3.29
CA SER A 111 15.53 -15.51 -1.87
C SER A 111 14.92 -16.64 -0.99
N ASN A 112 14.62 -17.79 -1.58
CA ASN A 112 14.39 -19.06 -0.89
C ASN A 112 15.50 -20.04 -1.31
N THR A 113 16.48 -20.26 -0.44
CA THR A 113 17.72 -20.98 -0.81
C THR A 113 17.53 -22.48 -1.06
N ALA A 114 16.44 -23.06 -0.55
CA ALA A 114 16.14 -24.48 -0.65
C ALA A 114 15.05 -24.82 -1.68
N LEU A 115 14.55 -23.84 -2.44
CA LEU A 115 13.65 -24.08 -3.57
C LEU A 115 14.45 -24.49 -4.81
N CYS A 116 13.88 -25.40 -5.59
CA CYS A 116 14.44 -25.85 -6.86
C CYS A 116 13.34 -26.30 -7.82
N GLY A 117 13.68 -26.57 -9.08
CA GLY A 117 12.72 -26.86 -10.14
C GLY A 117 12.27 -25.59 -10.87
N ALA A 118 11.71 -25.74 -12.07
CA ALA A 118 11.33 -24.61 -12.91
C ALA A 118 10.35 -23.66 -12.17
N PRO A 119 10.52 -22.33 -12.25
CA PRO A 119 11.45 -21.60 -13.13
C PRO A 119 12.89 -21.45 -12.61
N LEU A 120 13.20 -21.97 -11.42
CA LEU A 120 14.55 -21.94 -10.85
C LEU A 120 15.43 -23.07 -11.40
N GLU A 121 16.65 -23.17 -10.87
CA GLU A 121 17.58 -24.25 -11.17
C GLU A 121 17.00 -25.62 -10.83
N LYS A 122 17.36 -26.63 -11.61
CA LYS A 122 16.91 -28.01 -11.38
C LYS A 122 17.36 -28.50 -10.01
N CYS A 123 16.51 -29.29 -9.36
CA CYS A 123 16.84 -29.92 -8.09
C CYS A 123 18.08 -30.81 -8.25
N LYS A 124 19.06 -30.65 -7.35
CA LYS A 124 20.24 -31.52 -7.30
C LYS A 124 19.78 -32.92 -6.92
N SER A 125 19.85 -33.87 -7.84
CA SER A 125 19.73 -35.28 -7.48
C SER A 125 20.93 -35.66 -6.62
N ILE A 126 20.68 -36.16 -5.40
CA ILE A 126 21.71 -36.88 -4.67
C ILE A 126 21.99 -38.14 -5.51
N GLY A 127 23.11 -38.14 -6.22
CA GLY A 127 23.53 -39.27 -7.04
C GLY A 127 23.80 -40.49 -6.17
N SER A 128 22.82 -41.37 -6.06
CA SER A 128 23.06 -42.81 -5.91
C SER A 128 22.77 -43.43 -7.27
N ASP A 129 23.74 -43.30 -8.18
CA ASP A 129 23.81 -44.13 -9.38
C ASP A 129 24.76 -45.30 -9.04
N PRO A 130 24.25 -46.51 -8.75
CA PRO A 130 25.09 -47.65 -8.40
C PRO A 130 25.85 -48.24 -9.60
N THR A 131 25.82 -47.60 -10.77
CA THR A 131 26.38 -48.14 -12.02
C THR A 131 27.61 -47.41 -12.56
N LYS A 132 28.26 -46.54 -11.79
CA LYS A 132 29.58 -45.98 -12.13
C LYS A 132 30.61 -46.17 -11.01
N PRO A 133 31.80 -46.76 -11.28
CA PRO A 133 32.88 -46.76 -10.31
C PRO A 133 33.39 -45.31 -10.12
N GLY A 134 33.24 -44.78 -8.91
CA GLY A 134 33.86 -43.53 -8.51
C GLY A 134 35.37 -43.70 -8.46
N SER A 135 36.08 -42.92 -9.27
CA SER A 135 37.53 -42.73 -9.16
C SER A 135 37.81 -41.68 -8.08
N ASP A 136 37.61 -42.05 -6.82
CA ASP A 136 38.03 -41.23 -5.69
C ASP A 136 39.51 -41.49 -5.40
N GLY A 137 40.36 -40.69 -6.06
CA GLY A 137 41.76 -40.56 -5.73
C GLY A 137 41.92 -39.87 -4.37
N ALA A 138 42.05 -40.67 -3.32
CA ALA A 138 42.58 -40.22 -2.04
C ALA A 138 44.05 -39.81 -2.23
N LEU A 139 44.37 -38.53 -2.05
CA LEU A 139 45.74 -38.04 -1.95
C LEU A 139 46.00 -37.58 -0.52
N ALA A 140 46.58 -38.49 0.25
CA ALA A 140 47.21 -38.22 1.53
C ALA A 140 48.46 -37.34 1.32
N SER A 141 48.64 -36.36 2.20
CA SER A 141 49.88 -35.59 2.35
C SER A 141 51.00 -36.45 2.97
N PRO A 142 52.27 -36.23 2.63
CA PRO A 142 53.39 -36.60 3.50
C PRO A 142 54.11 -35.38 4.09
N LEU A 143 54.54 -35.56 5.35
CA LEU A 143 55.37 -34.68 6.17
C LEU A 143 56.88 -34.84 5.83
N MET A 144 57.57 -33.68 5.65
CA MET A 144 58.93 -33.32 6.13
C MET A 144 60.21 -34.00 5.56
N PRO A 145 61.45 -33.47 5.77
CA PRO A 145 61.88 -32.14 6.25
C PRO A 145 63.04 -31.45 5.47
N GLY A 146 63.20 -30.13 5.67
CA GLY A 146 64.49 -29.46 5.94
C GLY A 146 65.42 -29.09 4.76
N ARG A 147 65.74 -27.79 4.62
CA ARG A 147 67.10 -27.19 4.66
C ARG A 147 67.12 -25.79 3.99
N ASN A 148 67.40 -24.75 4.79
CA ASN A 148 67.93 -23.45 4.37
C ASN A 148 69.44 -23.61 4.05
N PRO A 149 70.07 -22.82 3.15
CA PRO A 149 70.39 -21.42 3.50
C PRO A 149 70.54 -20.39 2.35
N THR A 150 70.37 -19.10 2.74
CA THR A 150 71.14 -17.89 2.36
C THR A 150 71.29 -17.38 0.91
N VAL A 151 70.91 -16.09 0.74
CA VAL A 151 71.76 -14.96 0.23
C VAL A 151 71.69 -14.50 -1.25
N ILE A 152 71.10 -13.29 -1.42
CA ILE A 152 71.57 -12.08 -2.15
C ILE A 152 71.58 -11.97 -3.71
N ALA A 153 70.83 -10.95 -4.16
CA ALA A 153 71.07 -9.90 -5.18
C ALA A 153 70.91 -10.08 -6.72
N SER A 154 70.32 -9.00 -7.25
CA SER A 154 70.70 -8.17 -8.41
C SER A 154 70.48 -8.66 -9.85
N SER A 155 69.54 -7.99 -10.53
CA SER A 155 69.62 -7.55 -11.94
C SER A 155 70.95 -6.78 -12.20
N PRO A 156 71.49 -6.59 -13.44
CA PRO A 156 70.73 -6.05 -14.58
C PRO A 156 71.26 -6.36 -16.02
N SER A 157 70.53 -5.82 -17.03
CA SER A 157 71.02 -5.28 -18.34
C SER A 157 71.70 -6.24 -19.36
N SER A 158 71.68 -6.09 -20.70
CA SER A 158 70.96 -5.28 -21.69
C SER A 158 71.57 -5.59 -23.10
N LEU A 159 70.85 -5.22 -24.18
CA LEU A 159 71.34 -4.77 -25.53
C LEU A 159 71.72 -5.85 -26.62
N PRO A 160 71.83 -5.50 -27.95
CA PRO A 160 70.76 -5.07 -28.89
C PRO A 160 71.01 -5.45 -30.39
N ALA A 161 70.35 -4.72 -31.32
CA ALA A 161 70.68 -4.41 -32.73
C ALA A 161 70.06 -5.34 -33.79
N SER A 162 69.60 -4.92 -34.98
CA SER A 162 69.52 -3.64 -35.73
C SER A 162 68.58 -3.92 -36.93
N GLY A 163 67.69 -3.03 -37.36
CA GLY A 163 68.01 -2.13 -38.47
C GLY A 163 66.77 -1.42 -39.04
N ASN A 164 66.91 -0.10 -39.14
CA ASN A 164 66.02 0.97 -39.63
C ASN A 164 66.17 1.13 -41.17
N PRO A 165 65.71 2.21 -41.87
CA PRO A 165 64.68 3.23 -41.60
C PRO A 165 63.81 3.60 -42.85
N ASN A 166 62.78 4.45 -42.68
CA ASN A 166 62.70 5.74 -43.41
C ASN A 166 61.52 6.67 -43.02
N ARG A 167 61.92 7.90 -42.62
CA ARG A 167 61.33 9.24 -42.88
C ARG A 167 60.06 9.73 -42.11
N THR A 168 60.35 10.60 -41.14
CA THR A 168 59.58 11.70 -40.50
C THR A 168 59.43 12.94 -41.44
N PRO A 169 58.53 13.96 -41.22
CA PRO A 169 58.41 14.68 -39.94
C PRO A 169 57.04 15.28 -39.48
N ASN A 170 56.99 15.46 -38.14
CA ASN A 170 56.33 16.49 -37.33
C ASN A 170 54.90 16.99 -37.63
N SER A 171 54.01 16.82 -36.65
CA SER A 171 53.29 17.94 -36.03
C SER A 171 52.65 17.52 -34.69
N GLN A 172 52.96 18.27 -33.64
CA GLN A 172 52.38 18.16 -32.31
C GLN A 172 50.88 18.52 -32.31
N ARG A 173 50.03 17.76 -31.60
CA ARG A 173 48.84 18.33 -30.93
C ARG A 173 48.35 17.43 -29.80
N ARG A 174 48.71 17.84 -28.58
CA ARG A 174 48.08 17.42 -27.31
C ARG A 174 46.57 17.76 -27.36
N HIS A 175 45.72 16.81 -26.99
CA HIS A 175 44.35 17.11 -26.59
C HIS A 175 44.36 17.90 -25.27
N ASN A 176 44.07 19.20 -25.36
CA ASN A 176 43.64 20.01 -24.22
C ASN A 176 42.17 19.67 -23.94
N ALA A 177 41.91 18.94 -22.86
CA ALA A 177 40.60 18.95 -22.22
C ALA A 177 40.43 20.33 -21.54
N GLY A 178 39.65 21.21 -22.17
CA GLY A 178 39.35 22.53 -21.63
C GLY A 178 38.57 22.40 -20.32
N LYS A 179 39.20 22.75 -19.20
CA LYS A 179 38.50 23.01 -17.95
C LYS A 179 37.60 24.23 -18.18
N ILE A 180 36.29 24.05 -17.99
CA ILE A 180 35.30 25.14 -18.14
C ILE A 180 35.66 26.23 -17.14
N SER A 181 35.81 27.47 -17.62
CA SER A 181 36.14 28.63 -16.80
C SER A 181 35.07 28.83 -15.70
N PRO A 182 35.46 29.17 -14.46
CA PRO A 182 34.50 29.48 -13.38
C PRO A 182 33.46 30.53 -13.77
N LEU A 183 33.82 31.46 -14.67
CA LEU A 183 32.91 32.46 -15.23
C LEU A 183 31.76 31.86 -16.04
N ALA A 184 32.02 30.78 -16.78
CA ALA A 184 30.99 30.11 -17.57
C ALA A 184 30.00 29.34 -16.68
N LEU A 185 30.48 28.75 -15.58
CA LEU A 185 29.62 28.13 -14.55
C LEU A 185 28.72 29.15 -13.87
N ILE A 186 29.25 30.31 -13.49
CA ILE A 186 28.48 31.41 -12.90
C ILE A 186 27.41 31.92 -13.88
N ALA A 187 27.76 32.06 -15.17
CA ALA A 187 26.81 32.50 -16.20
C ALA A 187 25.64 31.51 -16.39
N ILE A 188 25.89 30.20 -16.33
CA ILE A 188 24.85 29.17 -16.43
C ILE A 188 23.92 29.24 -15.22
N ILE A 189 24.47 29.34 -14.00
CA ILE A 189 23.67 29.41 -12.77
C ILE A 189 22.80 30.67 -12.77
N LEU A 190 23.36 31.83 -13.15
CA LEU A 190 22.59 33.08 -13.24
C LEU A 190 21.50 32.98 -14.32
N GLY A 191 21.78 32.32 -15.44
CA GLY A 191 20.81 32.05 -16.49
C GLY A 191 19.64 31.20 -15.98
N ASP A 192 19.94 30.08 -15.32
CA ASP A 192 18.93 29.17 -14.77
C ASP A 192 18.06 29.85 -13.70
N VAL A 193 18.66 30.64 -12.80
CA VAL A 193 17.92 31.41 -11.79
C VAL A 193 16.97 32.41 -12.46
N LEU A 194 17.42 33.09 -13.52
CA LEU A 194 16.58 34.04 -14.26
C LEU A 194 15.40 33.33 -14.95
N VAL A 195 15.64 32.18 -15.57
CA VAL A 195 14.61 31.37 -16.23
C VAL A 195 13.59 30.85 -15.21
N LEU A 196 14.06 30.33 -14.07
CA LEU A 196 13.19 29.87 -12.99
C LEU A 196 12.33 31.01 -12.41
N ALA A 197 12.90 32.20 -12.26
CA ALA A 197 12.15 33.38 -11.80
C ALA A 197 11.08 33.79 -12.81
N LEU A 198 11.38 33.79 -14.11
CA LEU A 198 10.42 34.10 -15.18
C LEU A 198 9.29 33.06 -15.25
N VAL A 199 9.61 31.77 -15.19
CA VAL A 199 8.61 30.69 -15.18
C VAL A 199 7.72 30.79 -13.93
N SER A 200 8.31 31.04 -12.76
CA SER A 200 7.56 31.21 -11.51
C SER A 200 6.62 32.41 -11.58
N LEU A 201 7.06 33.54 -12.17
CA LEU A 201 6.23 34.72 -12.39
C LEU A 201 5.09 34.44 -13.38
N LEU A 202 5.34 33.73 -14.47
CA LEU A 202 4.31 33.37 -15.44
C LEU A 202 3.27 32.42 -14.83
N LEU A 203 3.71 31.42 -14.05
CA LEU A 203 2.81 30.55 -13.30
C LEU A 203 2.00 31.34 -12.27
N TYR A 204 2.63 32.24 -11.52
CA TYR A 204 1.94 33.13 -10.60
C TYR A 204 0.89 33.99 -11.32
N CYS A 205 1.24 34.61 -12.44
CA CYS A 205 0.31 35.39 -13.26
C CYS A 205 -0.84 34.53 -13.82
N TYR A 206 -0.55 33.29 -14.25
CA TYR A 206 -1.55 32.35 -14.72
C TYR A 206 -2.52 31.94 -13.60
N PHE A 207 -1.99 31.51 -12.46
CA PHE A 207 -2.78 31.14 -11.29
C PHE A 207 -3.59 32.32 -10.76
N TRP A 208 -3.02 33.52 -10.74
CA TRP A 208 -3.71 34.73 -10.31
C TRP A 208 -4.83 35.13 -11.28
N ARG A 209 -4.62 35.03 -12.60
CA ARG A 209 -5.68 35.25 -13.59
C ARG A 209 -6.79 34.21 -13.47
N ASN A 210 -6.48 32.94 -13.22
CA ASN A 210 -7.48 31.89 -12.97
C ASN A 210 -8.24 32.12 -11.66
N TYR A 211 -7.56 32.58 -10.61
CA TYR A 211 -8.17 32.93 -9.34
C TYR A 211 -9.15 34.12 -9.47
N VAL A 212 -8.76 35.15 -10.22
CA VAL A 212 -9.61 36.33 -10.49
C VAL A 212 -10.76 36.00 -11.47
N ALA A 213 -10.53 35.13 -12.46
CA ALA A 213 -11.60 34.64 -13.34
C ALA A 213 -12.68 33.88 -12.55
N LYS A 214 -12.27 33.10 -11.54
CA LYS A 214 -13.17 32.38 -10.62
C LYS A 214 -14.03 33.31 -9.73
N MET A 215 -13.64 34.57 -9.55
CA MET A 215 -14.44 35.60 -8.86
C MET A 215 -15.40 36.36 -9.78
N ARG A 216 -15.16 36.37 -11.10
CA ARG A 216 -16.03 37.05 -12.08
C ARG A 216 -17.25 36.23 -12.49
N ASP A 217 -17.20 34.92 -12.32
CA ASP A 217 -18.30 33.99 -12.68
C ASP A 217 -19.40 33.89 -11.60
N GLY A 218 -19.29 34.65 -10.51
CA GLY A 218 -20.27 34.70 -9.41
C GLY A 218 -21.50 35.58 -9.66
N LYS A 219 -21.71 36.09 -10.89
CA LYS A 219 -22.91 36.87 -11.26
C LYS A 219 -23.49 36.38 -12.59
N GLY A 220 -24.44 35.46 -12.51
CA GLY A 220 -25.24 35.01 -13.65
C GLY A 220 -26.37 34.08 -13.22
N SER A 221 -27.59 34.61 -13.13
CA SER A 221 -28.82 33.86 -12.88
C SER A 221 -29.24 33.04 -14.12
N LYS A 222 -29.69 31.79 -13.93
CA LYS A 222 -31.07 31.31 -14.18
C LYS A 222 -31.14 29.78 -14.32
N VAL A 223 -32.03 29.21 -13.51
CA VAL A 223 -33.06 28.22 -13.85
C VAL A 223 -32.63 26.96 -14.62
N LEU A 224 -32.64 25.82 -13.93
CA LEU A 224 -33.38 24.64 -14.37
C LEU A 224 -33.74 23.79 -13.15
N GLU A 225 -34.99 23.38 -13.15
CA GLU A 225 -35.77 22.79 -12.07
C GLU A 225 -35.67 21.27 -12.14
N GLY A 226 -35.56 20.60 -10.98
CA GLY A 226 -35.45 19.15 -10.91
C GLY A 226 -35.16 18.61 -9.51
N GLU A 227 -36.21 18.46 -8.72
CA GLU A 227 -36.38 17.48 -7.62
C GLU A 227 -35.86 17.83 -6.19
N LYS A 228 -36.70 18.60 -5.50
CA LYS A 228 -37.14 18.50 -4.09
C LYS A 228 -36.11 18.02 -3.02
N ILE A 229 -35.30 18.95 -2.53
CA ILE A 229 -34.65 18.87 -1.21
C ILE A 229 -35.45 19.74 -0.24
N VAL A 230 -36.06 19.13 0.78
CA VAL A 230 -36.94 19.81 1.73
C VAL A 230 -36.11 20.56 2.79
N TYR A 231 -36.22 21.89 2.79
CA TYR A 231 -35.64 22.78 3.80
C TYR A 231 -36.41 22.64 5.14
N SER A 232 -35.71 22.63 6.28
CA SER A 232 -36.35 22.79 7.60
C SER A 232 -35.82 24.06 8.26
N SER A 233 -36.71 25.01 8.48
CA SER A 233 -36.55 26.23 9.27
C SER A 233 -37.06 25.96 10.69
N SER A 234 -36.25 26.19 11.73
CA SER A 234 -36.75 26.15 13.12
C SER A 234 -37.28 27.53 13.57
N PRO A 235 -38.21 27.59 14.56
CA PRO A 235 -39.05 28.75 14.88
C PRO A 235 -38.42 29.79 15.82
N TYR A 236 -37.11 29.74 16.10
CA TYR A 236 -36.45 30.72 16.96
C TYR A 236 -35.88 31.91 16.16
N PRO A 237 -36.08 33.16 16.61
CA PRO A 237 -35.59 34.35 15.89
C PRO A 237 -34.06 34.36 15.84
N ALA A 238 -33.52 34.52 14.63
CA ALA A 238 -32.09 34.53 14.36
C ALA A 238 -31.42 35.83 14.82
N GLN A 239 -30.28 35.72 15.51
CA GLN A 239 -29.35 36.83 15.71
C GLN A 239 -28.54 37.06 14.42
N PRO A 240 -28.26 38.33 14.03
CA PRO A 240 -27.59 38.63 12.77
C PRO A 240 -26.08 38.34 12.88
N GLY A 241 -25.58 37.37 12.10
CA GLY A 241 -24.13 37.12 11.94
C GLY A 241 -23.70 35.66 11.80
N PHE A 242 -24.56 34.69 12.14
CA PHE A 242 -24.23 33.27 11.98
C PHE A 242 -24.84 32.71 10.70
N GLU A 243 -24.00 32.28 9.75
CA GLU A 243 -24.43 31.36 8.70
C GLU A 243 -24.93 30.08 9.37
N ARG A 244 -26.26 29.93 9.44
CA ARG A 244 -26.92 28.78 10.06
C ARG A 244 -26.50 27.51 9.30
N GLY A 245 -25.90 26.55 10.00
CA GLY A 245 -25.51 25.27 9.41
C GLY A 245 -26.72 24.52 8.83
N ARG A 246 -26.48 23.70 7.80
CA ARG A 246 -27.54 23.00 7.06
C ARG A 246 -27.40 21.49 7.22
N MET A 247 -28.47 20.85 7.70
CA MET A 247 -28.65 19.40 7.66
C MET A 247 -29.29 18.99 6.32
N VAL A 248 -28.74 18.00 5.64
CA VAL A 248 -29.24 17.48 4.35
C VAL A 248 -29.38 15.97 4.45
N PHE A 249 -30.57 15.46 4.11
CA PHE A 249 -30.92 14.04 4.17
C PHE A 249 -31.01 13.44 2.76
N PHE A 250 -30.58 12.19 2.61
CA PHE A 250 -30.67 11.44 1.36
C PHE A 250 -31.88 10.51 1.29
N GLU A 251 -32.57 10.28 2.41
CA GLU A 251 -33.82 9.51 2.46
C GLU A 251 -35.03 10.44 2.54
N GLY A 252 -36.06 10.15 1.73
CA GLY A 252 -37.32 10.88 1.68
C GLY A 252 -38.20 10.79 2.95
N VAL A 253 -37.72 10.12 3.99
CA VAL A 253 -38.35 10.08 5.32
C VAL A 253 -37.38 10.72 6.30
N ARG A 254 -37.72 11.91 6.80
CA ARG A 254 -37.01 12.55 7.92
C ARG A 254 -37.19 11.67 9.15
N ARG A 255 -36.13 10.96 9.55
CA ARG A 255 -36.17 10.11 10.76
C ARG A 255 -35.69 10.84 12.02
N PHE A 256 -35.02 11.98 11.89
CA PHE A 256 -34.49 12.76 13.01
C PHE A 256 -34.18 14.20 12.57
N GLU A 257 -34.13 15.14 13.52
CA GLU A 257 -33.65 16.51 13.31
C GLU A 257 -32.21 16.71 13.82
N LEU A 258 -31.59 17.86 13.51
CA LEU A 258 -30.26 18.19 14.02
C LEU A 258 -30.28 18.26 15.54
N GLU A 259 -31.35 18.80 16.10
CA GLU A 259 -31.60 18.95 17.53
C GLU A 259 -31.65 17.59 18.23
N ASP A 260 -32.27 16.59 17.62
CA ASP A 260 -32.33 15.23 18.15
C ASP A 260 -30.92 14.62 18.19
N LEU A 261 -30.11 14.89 17.16
CA LEU A 261 -28.73 14.45 17.13
C LEU A 261 -27.85 15.14 18.18
N LEU A 262 -28.11 16.43 18.47
CA LEU A 262 -27.39 17.19 19.49
C LEU A 262 -27.80 16.77 20.92
N ARG A 263 -29.04 16.28 21.12
CA ARG A 263 -29.51 15.73 22.40
C ARG A 263 -29.12 14.26 22.59
N ALA A 264 -28.82 13.54 21.50
CA ALA A 264 -28.50 12.12 21.53
C ALA A 264 -27.35 11.80 22.50
N SER A 265 -27.46 10.66 23.19
CA SER A 265 -26.31 10.12 23.91
C SER A 265 -25.24 9.70 22.91
N ALA A 266 -23.97 10.06 23.17
CA ALA A 266 -22.87 9.85 22.24
C ALA A 266 -21.74 9.03 22.88
N GLU A 267 -21.44 7.87 22.31
CA GLU A 267 -20.30 7.01 22.68
C GLU A 267 -19.22 7.09 21.59
N MET A 268 -17.96 7.34 21.96
CA MET A 268 -16.88 7.46 20.97
C MET A 268 -16.50 6.08 20.39
N LEU A 269 -16.72 5.89 19.09
CA LEU A 269 -16.37 4.66 18.37
C LEU A 269 -14.90 4.63 17.93
N GLY A 270 -14.31 5.80 17.70
CA GLY A 270 -12.90 5.92 17.34
C GLY A 270 -12.53 7.27 16.75
N LYS A 271 -11.24 7.58 16.77
CA LYS A 271 -10.66 8.81 16.22
C LYS A 271 -9.74 8.45 15.04
N GLY A 272 -10.07 8.95 13.86
CA GLY A 272 -9.28 8.77 12.64
C GLY A 272 -8.54 10.05 12.22
N GLY A 273 -7.79 9.95 11.12
CA GLY A 273 -7.11 11.10 10.50
C GLY A 273 -8.09 12.23 10.16
N PHE A 274 -9.24 11.88 9.59
CA PHE A 274 -10.23 12.81 9.05
C PHE A 274 -11.31 13.27 10.04
N GLY A 275 -11.32 12.76 11.27
CA GLY A 275 -12.42 13.04 12.19
C GLY A 275 -12.57 12.04 13.32
N THR A 276 -13.55 12.27 14.18
CA THR A 276 -13.96 11.37 15.27
C THR A 276 -15.32 10.79 14.95
N ALA A 277 -15.49 9.48 15.15
CA ALA A 277 -16.75 8.78 14.99
C ALA A 277 -17.38 8.50 16.35
N TYR A 278 -18.70 8.67 16.41
CA TYR A 278 -19.53 8.47 17.60
C TYR A 278 -20.71 7.58 17.25
N LYS A 279 -21.16 6.79 18.20
CA LYS A 279 -22.45 6.11 18.20
C LYS A 279 -23.43 7.04 18.90
N ALA A 280 -24.47 7.45 18.19
CA ALA A 280 -25.55 8.28 18.70
C ALA A 280 -26.78 7.41 18.93
N VAL A 281 -27.34 7.43 20.13
CA VAL A 281 -28.65 6.83 20.43
C VAL A 281 -29.66 7.96 20.59
N LEU A 282 -30.61 8.03 19.66
CA LEU A 282 -31.70 8.99 19.66
C LEU A 282 -32.77 8.61 20.71
N ASP A 283 -33.63 9.56 21.06
CA ASP A 283 -34.68 9.38 22.08
C ASP A 283 -35.73 8.32 21.69
N ASP A 284 -35.93 8.11 20.38
CA ASP A 284 -36.80 7.07 19.83
C ASP A 284 -36.14 5.67 19.79
N GLY A 285 -34.91 5.54 20.29
CA GLY A 285 -34.13 4.31 20.29
C GLY A 285 -33.39 4.03 18.97
N ASN A 286 -33.50 4.88 17.96
CA ASN A 286 -32.73 4.73 16.72
C ASN A 286 -31.25 4.97 16.98
N VAL A 287 -30.41 4.05 16.52
CA VAL A 287 -28.95 4.11 16.71
C VAL A 287 -28.27 4.46 15.39
N LEU A 288 -27.46 5.52 15.41
CA LEU A 288 -26.76 6.07 14.26
C LEU A 288 -25.25 6.14 14.53
N ALA A 289 -24.45 6.13 13.47
CA ALA A 289 -23.03 6.44 13.55
C ALA A 289 -22.78 7.85 12.98
N VAL A 290 -22.22 8.74 13.79
CA VAL A 290 -21.95 10.14 13.42
C VAL A 290 -20.46 10.40 13.39
N LYS A 291 -19.96 10.86 12.25
CA LYS A 291 -18.57 11.24 12.06
C LYS A 291 -18.44 12.75 12.02
N ARG A 292 -17.79 13.31 13.03
CA ARG A 292 -17.38 14.72 13.08
C ARG A 292 -16.05 14.87 12.35
N LEU A 293 -16.04 15.60 11.25
CA LEU A 293 -14.83 15.83 10.45
C LEU A 293 -13.96 16.92 11.09
N LYS A 294 -12.63 16.81 10.92
CA LYS A 294 -11.70 17.89 11.32
C LYS A 294 -11.72 19.01 10.28
N ASP A 295 -11.51 20.25 10.71
CA ASP A 295 -11.51 21.43 9.83
C ASP A 295 -10.44 21.43 8.74
N ALA A 296 -9.40 20.61 8.89
CA ALA A 296 -8.15 20.79 8.17
C ALA A 296 -8.13 20.36 6.69
N ASN A 297 -9.20 19.83 6.08
CA ASN A 297 -9.06 19.37 4.69
C ASN A 297 -10.35 19.18 3.89
N VAL A 298 -11.45 19.78 4.31
CA VAL A 298 -12.67 19.73 3.50
C VAL A 298 -12.62 20.91 2.54
N GLY A 299 -12.64 20.64 1.24
CA GLY A 299 -12.72 21.65 0.19
C GLY A 299 -13.85 22.67 0.39
N GLY A 300 -13.95 23.68 -0.47
CA GLY A 300 -14.99 24.69 -0.34
C GLY A 300 -16.39 24.07 -0.26
N LYS A 301 -17.38 24.77 0.35
CA LYS A 301 -18.76 24.27 0.53
C LYS A 301 -19.31 23.48 -0.66
N ARG A 302 -19.12 24.02 -1.88
CA ARG A 302 -19.57 23.42 -3.14
C ARG A 302 -18.94 22.05 -3.42
N GLU A 303 -17.64 21.88 -3.16
CA GLU A 303 -16.93 20.63 -3.38
C GLU A 303 -17.40 19.57 -2.38
N PHE A 304 -17.62 19.96 -1.12
CA PHE A 304 -18.16 19.07 -0.11
C PHE A 304 -19.59 18.60 -0.46
N GLU A 305 -20.47 19.53 -0.83
CA GLU A 305 -21.86 19.21 -1.20
C GLU A 305 -21.90 18.24 -2.40
N GLN A 306 -21.07 18.44 -3.42
CA GLN A 306 -20.95 17.53 -4.57
C GLN A 306 -20.47 16.14 -4.16
N GLN A 307 -19.47 16.04 -3.29
CA GLN A 307 -18.98 14.75 -2.79
C GLN A 307 -20.07 14.02 -2.01
N MET A 308 -20.80 14.73 -1.15
CA MET A 308 -21.88 14.13 -0.37
C MET A 308 -23.05 13.70 -1.23
N GLU A 309 -23.38 14.45 -2.29
CA GLU A 309 -24.41 14.05 -3.25
C GLU A 309 -24.05 12.72 -3.94
N VAL A 310 -22.79 12.53 -4.32
CA VAL A 310 -22.33 11.26 -4.90
C VAL A 310 -22.45 10.12 -3.87
N LEU A 311 -21.94 10.33 -2.65
CA LEU A 311 -21.95 9.30 -1.60
C LEU A 311 -23.37 8.95 -1.14
N GLY A 312 -24.27 9.92 -1.07
CA GLY A 312 -25.67 9.72 -0.68
C GLY A 312 -26.47 8.89 -1.68
N ARG A 313 -26.04 8.85 -2.96
CA ARG A 313 -26.64 8.00 -4.00
C ARG A 313 -26.14 6.55 -3.97
N LEU A 314 -25.02 6.27 -3.31
CA LEU A 314 -24.46 4.92 -3.26
C LEU A 314 -25.29 4.00 -2.35
N ARG A 315 -25.89 2.97 -2.95
CA ARG A 315 -26.69 1.95 -2.27
C ARG A 315 -26.14 0.58 -2.65
N HIS A 316 -25.54 -0.13 -1.70
CA HIS A 316 -25.06 -1.49 -1.94
C HIS A 316 -25.09 -2.32 -0.65
N PRO A 317 -25.40 -3.63 -0.69
CA PRO A 317 -25.45 -4.49 0.50
C PRO A 317 -24.18 -4.47 1.36
N ASN A 318 -23.03 -4.19 0.75
CA ASN A 318 -21.70 -4.18 1.39
C ASN A 318 -21.13 -2.77 1.60
N LEU A 319 -21.95 -1.72 1.51
CA LEU A 319 -21.56 -0.34 1.80
C LEU A 319 -22.40 0.21 2.93
N VAL A 320 -21.75 0.92 3.86
CA VAL A 320 -22.45 1.69 4.90
C VAL A 320 -23.17 2.86 4.24
N SER A 321 -24.49 2.94 4.41
CA SER A 321 -25.31 3.97 3.78
C SER A 321 -25.15 5.31 4.50
N LEU A 322 -24.84 6.37 3.74
CA LEU A 322 -24.87 7.75 4.22
C LEU A 322 -26.32 8.23 4.27
N LYS A 323 -26.83 8.53 5.46
CA LYS A 323 -28.21 8.98 5.68
C LYS A 323 -28.35 10.48 5.51
N ALA A 324 -27.39 11.22 6.06
CA ALA A 324 -27.45 12.66 6.09
C ALA A 324 -26.06 13.27 6.32
N TYR A 325 -25.91 14.55 6.01
CA TYR A 325 -24.74 15.34 6.40
C TYR A 325 -25.14 16.71 6.96
N TYR A 326 -24.32 17.22 7.87
CA TYR A 326 -24.40 18.59 8.37
C TYR A 326 -23.19 19.37 7.85
N PHE A 327 -23.43 20.57 7.34
CA PHE A 327 -22.38 21.50 6.97
C PHE A 327 -22.59 22.87 7.60
N ALA A 328 -21.60 23.29 8.37
CA ALA A 328 -21.40 24.64 8.89
C ALA A 328 -19.94 25.07 8.70
N ARG A 329 -19.66 26.35 8.95
CA ARG A 329 -18.32 26.93 8.77
C ARG A 329 -17.24 26.16 9.54
N GLU A 330 -17.50 25.88 10.81
CA GLU A 330 -16.55 25.25 11.75
C GLU A 330 -16.91 23.80 12.08
N GLU A 331 -18.03 23.28 11.54
CA GLU A 331 -18.51 21.96 11.90
C GLU A 331 -19.08 21.22 10.72
N LYS A 332 -18.67 19.96 10.56
CA LYS A 332 -19.10 19.10 9.46
C LYS A 332 -19.34 17.70 10.02
N LEU A 333 -20.56 17.19 9.86
CA LEU A 333 -20.97 15.88 10.36
C LEU A 333 -21.44 15.01 9.20
N LEU A 334 -21.09 13.73 9.25
CA LEU A 334 -21.62 12.70 8.36
C LEU A 334 -22.38 11.68 9.20
N VAL A 335 -23.61 11.36 8.82
CA VAL A 335 -24.49 10.47 9.57
C VAL A 335 -24.76 9.20 8.77
N TYR A 336 -24.49 8.06 9.38
CA TYR A 336 -24.56 6.73 8.78
C TYR A 336 -25.43 5.80 9.63
N ASP A 337 -25.85 4.68 9.02
CA ASP A 337 -26.37 3.55 9.79
C ASP A 337 -25.31 3.02 10.77
N TYR A 338 -25.72 2.74 12.01
CA TYR A 338 -24.83 2.12 12.99
C TYR A 338 -24.55 0.65 12.64
N MET A 339 -23.28 0.27 12.71
CA MET A 339 -22.83 -1.11 12.48
C MET A 339 -22.47 -1.76 13.82
N PRO A 340 -23.28 -2.68 14.37
CA PRO A 340 -23.09 -3.22 15.71
C PRO A 340 -21.83 -4.06 15.86
N ASN A 341 -21.37 -4.72 14.79
CA ASN A 341 -20.17 -5.56 14.78
C ASN A 341 -18.87 -4.78 14.58
N GLY A 342 -18.94 -3.44 14.62
CA GLY A 342 -17.76 -2.58 14.47
C GLY A 342 -17.12 -2.65 13.09
N SER A 343 -15.83 -2.33 13.03
CA SER A 343 -15.02 -2.37 11.81
C SER A 343 -14.10 -3.60 11.81
N LEU A 344 -13.66 -4.00 10.63
CA LEU A 344 -12.65 -5.06 10.49
C LEU A 344 -11.37 -4.73 11.28
N PHE A 345 -11.00 -3.46 11.40
CA PHE A 345 -9.89 -3.03 12.24
C PHE A 345 -10.07 -3.46 13.70
N TRP A 346 -11.26 -3.30 14.27
CA TRP A 346 -11.55 -3.74 15.65
C TRP A 346 -11.41 -5.26 15.80
N LEU A 347 -11.82 -6.03 14.79
CA LEU A 347 -11.63 -7.48 14.78
C LEU A 347 -10.15 -7.87 14.67
N LEU A 348 -9.38 -7.21 13.80
CA LEU A 348 -7.98 -7.54 13.55
C LEU A 348 -7.04 -7.14 14.69
N HIS A 349 -7.38 -6.11 15.47
CA HIS A 349 -6.51 -5.53 16.49
C HIS A 349 -7.01 -5.68 17.93
N GLY A 350 -8.09 -6.45 18.17
CA GLY A 350 -8.69 -6.83 19.47
C GLY A 350 -8.25 -6.05 20.72
N THR A 351 -9.14 -5.23 21.29
CA THR A 351 -9.03 -4.47 22.56
C THR A 351 -7.63 -4.27 23.14
N PHE A 352 -6.70 -3.74 22.36
CA PHE A 352 -5.46 -3.18 22.90
C PHE A 352 -5.51 -1.67 22.72
N GLN A 353 -5.83 -1.00 23.82
CA GLN A 353 -5.60 0.41 24.01
C GLN A 353 -4.09 0.64 24.02
N MET A 354 -3.49 0.78 22.83
CA MET A 354 -2.10 1.20 22.68
C MET A 354 -2.06 2.64 22.16
N PRO A 355 -1.10 3.46 22.62
CA PRO A 355 -1.10 4.89 22.43
C PRO A 355 -0.97 5.26 20.95
N PHE A 356 -1.73 6.27 20.56
CA PHE A 356 -1.89 6.78 19.20
C PHE A 356 -0.60 7.41 18.66
N SER A 357 0.35 6.59 18.24
CA SER A 357 1.40 6.98 17.32
C SER A 357 1.72 5.77 16.49
N PHE A 358 1.16 5.71 15.27
CA PHE A 358 1.66 5.02 14.07
C PHE A 358 0.46 4.88 13.13
N ILE A 359 0.24 5.95 12.36
CA ILE A 359 -0.56 5.96 11.14
C ILE A 359 0.46 5.81 10.01
N TYR A 360 0.32 4.84 9.11
CA TYR A 360 0.32 5.07 7.67
C TYR A 360 -0.21 3.84 6.90
N GLU A 361 -1.13 4.17 5.99
CA GLU A 361 -1.71 3.46 4.85
C GLU A 361 -1.59 1.94 4.69
N SER A 362 -2.76 1.31 4.67
CA SER A 362 -3.11 0.36 3.60
C SER A 362 -4.56 0.63 3.19
N VAL A 363 -4.77 0.72 1.88
CA VAL A 363 -6.03 1.06 1.20
C VAL A 363 -7.17 0.17 1.71
N LEU A 364 -8.05 0.74 2.55
CA LEU A 364 -9.48 0.39 2.77
C LEU A 364 -10.10 1.20 3.94
N SER A 365 -9.66 2.44 4.17
CA SER A 365 -10.40 3.38 5.02
C SER A 365 -11.33 4.19 4.13
N PHE A 366 -12.65 3.99 4.28
CA PHE A 366 -13.78 4.58 3.51
C PHE A 366 -14.39 3.80 2.34
N SER A 367 -14.30 2.48 2.35
CA SER A 367 -15.45 1.66 1.93
C SER A 367 -15.71 0.64 3.02
N GLY A 368 -16.64 0.98 3.91
CA GLY A 368 -17.02 0.11 5.02
C GLY A 368 -17.58 -1.19 4.50
N ILE A 369 -16.72 -2.21 4.41
CA ILE A 369 -17.12 -3.60 4.20
C ILE A 369 -17.84 -4.04 5.48
N LYS A 370 -19.11 -4.39 5.31
CA LYS A 370 -20.03 -4.85 6.34
C LYS A 370 -19.53 -6.16 6.97
N LEU A 371 -19.53 -6.23 8.30
CA LEU A 371 -19.67 -7.48 9.06
C LEU A 371 -21.14 -7.60 9.45
N GLY A 372 -21.98 -8.04 8.53
CA GLY A 372 -23.39 -8.29 8.80
C GLY A 372 -23.73 -9.68 8.32
N ASN A 373 -24.48 -10.42 9.14
CA ASN A 373 -24.93 -11.81 8.94
C ASN A 373 -24.90 -12.27 7.48
N ILE A 374 -23.89 -13.06 7.13
CA ILE A 374 -23.87 -13.93 5.95
C ILE A 374 -23.29 -15.26 6.42
#